data_AF-A0A378W8Z4-F1
#
_entry.id   AF-A0A378W8Z4-F1
#
_cell.length_a   1.000
_cell.length_b   1.000
_cell.length_c   1.000
_cell.angle_alpha   90.00
_cell.angle_beta   90.00
_cell.angle_gamma   90.00
#
_symmetry.space_group_name_H-M   'P 1'
#
loop_
_entity.id
_entity.type
_entity.pdbx_description
1 polymer ?
#
loop_
_entity_poly.entity_id
_entity_poly.type
_entity_poly.pdbx_seq_one_letter_code
_entity_poly.pdbx_strand_id
1 'polypeptide(L)'
;MRDGDRTDLARVVIICCAADAQLARVHLSGPAAAELAGYPDNTWIKVEGTVPAGQGDSSRSTVPTMTALHVMRTDPPERPYA
;
A
#
# COMPACT_ATOMS: atom_id res chain seq x y z
N MET A 1 -4.96 -2.05 3.72
CA MET A 1 -6.35 -1.55 3.78
C MET A 1 -7.18 -2.39 2.81
N ARG A 2 -8.39 -2.81 3.18
CA ARG A 2 -9.30 -3.48 2.24
C ARG A 2 -10.31 -2.46 1.70
N ASP A 3 -10.53 -2.46 0.39
CA ASP A 3 -11.54 -1.66 -0.31
C ASP A 3 -12.36 -2.60 -1.21
N GLY A 4 -13.49 -3.08 -0.68
CA GLY A 4 -14.22 -4.19 -1.28
C GLY A 4 -13.34 -5.44 -1.40
N ASP A 5 -13.22 -5.97 -2.61
CA ASP A 5 -12.38 -7.14 -2.92
C ASP A 5 -10.90 -6.81 -3.14
N ARG A 6 -10.51 -5.53 -3.02
CA ARG A 6 -9.14 -5.07 -3.28
C ARG A 6 -8.36 -4.89 -1.98
N THR A 7 -7.09 -5.27 -2.02
CA THR A 7 -6.14 -5.02 -0.93
C THR A 7 -5.15 -3.94 -1.35
N ASP A 8 -5.10 -2.87 -0.57
CA ASP A 8 -4.20 -1.74 -0.78
C ASP A 8 -3.10 -1.74 0.27
N LEU A 9 -1.86 -1.55 -0.20
CA LEU A 9 -0.78 -1.03 0.65
C LEU A 9 -0.90 0.50 0.64
N ALA A 10 -0.92 1.11 1.82
CA ALA A 10 -1.01 2.54 1.95
C ALA A 10 -0.01 3.06 2.99
N ARG A 11 0.62 4.19 2.68
CA ARG A 11 1.39 4.99 3.63
C ARG A 11 0.67 6.32 3.82
N VAL A 12 0.55 6.75 5.08
CA VAL A 12 0.06 8.09 5.40
C VAL A 12 1.18 9.09 5.12
N VAL A 13 0.87 10.14 4.37
CA VAL A 13 1.76 11.26 4.06
C VAL A 13 1.12 12.51 4.64
N ILE A 14 1.86 13.23 5.48
CA ILE A 14 1.43 14.50 6.08
C ILE A 14 2.37 15.58 5.56
N ILE A 15 1.84 16.66 4.99
CA ILE A 15 2.66 17.71 4.37
C ILE A 15 2.91 18.84 5.38
N CYS A 16 1.86 19.32 6.08
CA CYS A 16 1.94 20.40 7.05
C CYS A 16 1.15 20.14 8.34
N CYS A 17 0.04 19.40 8.31
CA CYS A 17 -0.75 19.11 9.50
C CYS A 17 -1.68 17.91 9.29
N ALA A 18 -2.25 17.35 10.35
CA ALA A 18 -3.15 16.19 10.23
C ALA A 18 -4.33 16.41 9.24
N ALA A 19 -4.74 17.66 8.98
CA ALA A 19 -5.80 17.98 8.03
C ALA A 19 -5.41 17.76 6.56
N ASP A 20 -4.11 17.75 6.23
CA ASP A 20 -3.62 17.44 4.88
C ASP A 20 -3.11 16.01 4.72
N ALA A 21 -3.38 15.14 5.70
CA ALA A 21 -3.01 13.76 5.62
C ALA A 21 -3.62 13.10 4.37
N GLN A 22 -2.74 12.57 3.53
CA GLN A 22 -3.08 11.84 2.31
C GLN A 22 -2.56 10.41 2.38
N LEU A 23 -3.10 9.54 1.52
CA LEU A 23 -2.59 8.18 1.36
C LEU A 23 -1.79 8.08 0.06
N ALA A 24 -0.51 7.75 0.16
CA ALA A 24 0.22 7.17 -0.94
C ALA A 24 -0.16 5.69 -1.02
N ARG A 25 -0.84 5.28 -2.10
CA ARG A 25 -1.42 3.94 -2.24
C ARG A 25 -0.82 3.14 -3.38
N VAL A 26 -0.85 1.82 -3.23
CA VAL A 26 -0.58 0.83 -4.28
C VAL A 26 -1.58 -0.32 -4.12
N HIS A 27 -2.25 -0.70 -5.21
CA HIS A 27 -3.08 -1.90 -5.25
C HIS A 27 -2.18 -3.13 -5.24
N LEU A 28 -2.48 -4.12 -4.41
CA LEU A 28 -1.74 -5.38 -4.35
C LEU A 28 -2.50 -6.46 -5.11
N SER A 29 -1.79 -7.19 -5.97
CA SER A 29 -2.30 -8.37 -6.67
C SER A 29 -1.35 -9.56 -6.51
N GLY A 30 -1.78 -10.73 -6.97
CA GLY A 30 -1.00 -11.97 -6.90
C GLY A 30 -1.19 -12.78 -5.62
N PRO A 31 -0.59 -13.97 -5.52
CA PRO A 31 -0.84 -14.91 -4.43
C PRO A 31 -0.50 -14.35 -3.04
N ALA A 32 0.63 -13.64 -2.93
CA ALA A 32 1.04 -13.05 -1.65
C ALA A 32 0.07 -11.95 -1.15
N ALA A 33 -0.67 -11.30 -2.06
CA ALA A 33 -1.72 -10.36 -1.68
C ALA A 33 -2.93 -11.06 -1.05
N ALA A 34 -3.23 -12.31 -1.44
CA ALA A 34 -4.32 -13.08 -0.84
C ALA A 34 -4.02 -13.44 0.63
N GLU A 35 -2.76 -13.60 1.01
CA GLU A 35 -2.33 -13.87 2.39
C GLU A 35 -2.69 -12.71 3.34
N LEU A 36 -2.73 -11.48 2.82
CA LEU A 36 -3.12 -10.29 3.59
C LEU A 36 -4.60 -10.33 4.02
N ALA A 37 -5.43 -11.17 3.39
CA ALA A 37 -6.80 -11.39 3.81
C ALA A 37 -6.92 -11.98 5.23
N GLY A 38 -5.84 -12.54 5.79
CA GLY A 38 -5.79 -12.97 7.20
C GLY A 38 -5.26 -11.92 8.17
N TYR A 39 -4.80 -10.75 7.70
CA TYR A 39 -4.16 -9.78 8.58
C TYR A 39 -5.20 -8.85 9.22
N PRO A 40 -5.03 -8.50 10.52
CA PRO A 40 -5.80 -7.45 11.15
C PRO A 40 -5.59 -6.11 10.46
N ASP A 41 -6.58 -5.22 10.59
CA ASP A 41 -6.41 -3.83 10.17
C ASP A 41 -5.26 -3.15 10.95
N ASN A 42 -4.67 -2.11 10.37
CA ASN A 42 -3.52 -1.38 10.94
C ASN A 42 -2.26 -2.22 11.18
N THR A 43 -2.09 -3.34 10.45
CA THR A 43 -0.86 -4.13 10.48
C THR A 43 0.23 -3.49 9.61
N TRP A 44 1.42 -3.32 10.16
CA TRP A 44 2.60 -2.91 9.40
C TRP A 44 3.18 -4.09 8.65
N ILE A 45 3.46 -3.88 7.35
CA ILE A 45 3.96 -4.91 6.45
C ILE A 45 5.07 -4.36 5.56
N LYS A 46 5.98 -5.25 5.18
CA LYS A 46 6.88 -5.06 4.04
C LYS A 46 6.37 -5.93 2.90
N VAL A 47 6.34 -5.34 1.71
CA VAL A 47 5.93 -6.03 0.48
C VAL A 47 7.05 -5.91 -0.53
N GLU A 48 7.40 -7.04 -1.15
CA GLU A 48 8.34 -7.11 -2.26
C GLU A 48 7.62 -7.64 -3.49
N GLY A 49 7.86 -7.03 -4.64
CA GLY A 49 7.12 -7.33 -5.86
C GLY A 49 7.53 -6.45 -7.03
N THR A 50 6.72 -6.49 -8.09
CA THR A 50 6.98 -5.76 -9.33
C THR A 50 5.77 -4.92 -9.72
N VAL A 51 6.02 -3.70 -10.16
CA VAL A 51 5.01 -2.84 -10.80
C VAL A 51 5.15 -2.98 -12.32
N PRO A 52 4.20 -3.60 -13.02
CA PRO A 52 4.21 -3.64 -14.49
C PRO A 52 4.29 -2.25 -15.12
N ALA A 53 4.97 -2.15 -16.25
CA ALA A 53 5.07 -0.91 -17.02
C ALA A 53 3.71 -0.44 -17.57
N GLY A 54 3.61 0.83 -17.95
CA GLY A 54 2.42 1.39 -18.60
C GLY A 54 1.29 1.81 -17.66
N GLN A 55 1.51 1.79 -16.34
CA GLN A 55 0.52 2.17 -15.33
C GLN A 55 0.60 3.63 -14.88
N GLY A 56 1.59 4.39 -15.34
CA GLY A 56 1.71 5.81 -15.00
C GLY A 56 0.80 6.66 -15.88
N ASP A 57 0.05 7.58 -15.27
CA ASP A 57 -0.64 8.67 -15.95
C ASP A 57 -0.05 10.04 -15.59
N SER A 58 -0.28 11.03 -16.45
CA SER A 58 0.20 12.40 -16.21
C SER A 58 -0.65 13.16 -15.20
N SER A 59 -1.90 12.74 -14.95
CA SER A 59 -2.78 13.32 -13.95
C SER A 59 -2.41 12.94 -12.52
N ARG A 60 -1.59 11.91 -12.33
CA ARG A 60 -1.24 11.27 -11.05
C ARG A 60 -2.47 10.87 -10.23
N SER A 61 -3.57 10.57 -10.92
CA SER A 61 -4.85 10.27 -10.30
C SER A 61 -5.12 8.78 -10.19
N THR A 62 -4.38 7.96 -10.93
CA THR A 62 -4.46 6.50 -10.83
C THR A 62 -3.59 5.95 -9.71
N VAL A 63 -4.06 4.84 -9.14
CA VAL A 63 -3.30 4.06 -8.16
C VAL A 63 -2.68 2.88 -8.90
N PRO A 64 -1.34 2.74 -8.91
CA PRO A 64 -0.69 1.65 -9.60
C PRO A 64 -0.98 0.32 -8.90
N THR A 65 -0.96 -0.75 -9.68
CA THR A 65 -1.04 -2.13 -9.21
C THR A 65 0.35 -2.76 -9.20
N MET A 66 0.71 -3.35 -8.06
CA MET A 66 1.91 -4.14 -7.87
C MET A 66 1.54 -5.62 -7.74
N THR A 67 2.24 -6.47 -8.49
CA THR A 67 2.20 -7.92 -8.27
C THR A 67 3.11 -8.23 -7.09
N ALA A 68 2.51 -8.56 -5.94
CA ALA A 68 3.23 -8.93 -4.73
C ALA A 68 3.80 -10.35 -4.84
N LEU A 69 5.10 -10.48 -4.58
CA LEU A 69 5.81 -11.75 -4.56
C LEU A 69 6.02 -12.24 -3.13
N HIS A 70 6.34 -11.31 -2.22
CA HIS A 70 6.51 -11.61 -0.80
C HIS A 70 5.86 -10.54 0.07
N VAL A 71 5.27 -10.99 1.18
CA VAL A 71 4.68 -10.14 2.20
C VAL A 71 5.17 -10.64 3.56
N MET A 72 5.58 -9.72 4.41
CA MET A 72 5.95 -10.03 5.80
C MET A 72 5.44 -8.94 6.73
N ARG A 73 5.02 -9.34 7.94
CA ARG A 73 4.75 -8.38 9.02
C ARG A 73 6.04 -7.72 9.46
N THR A 74 5.94 -6.47 9.84
CA THR A 74 7.03 -5.72 10.47
C THR A 74 6.50 -5.01 11.70
N ASP A 75 7.42 -4.53 12.52
CA ASP A 75 7.09 -3.49 13.49
C ASP A 75 6.75 -2.18 12.76
N PRO A 76 6.05 -1.24 13.43
CA PRO A 76 5.91 0.11 12.93
C PRO A 76 7.28 0.71 12.60
N PRO A 77 7.43 1.47 11.49
CA PRO A 77 8.65 2.19 11.22
C PRO A 77 8.91 3.23 12.32
N GLU A 78 10.18 3.57 12.58
CA GLU A 78 10.57 4.55 13.61
C GLU A 78 9.85 5.90 13.48
N ARG A 79 9.54 6.29 12.24
CA ARG A 79 8.80 7.52 11.92
C ARG A 79 7.64 7.20 10.97
N PRO A 80 6.44 6.85 11.47
CA PRO A 80 5.31 6.43 10.64
C PRO A 80 4.73 7.50 9.72
N TYR A 81 4.96 8.77 10.04
CA TYR A 81 4.35 9.93 9.37
C TYR A 81 5.35 10.97 8.88
N ALA A 82 6.66 10.67 8.95
CA ALA A 82 7.69 11.56 8.41
C ALA A 82 7.79 11.47 6.89
#